data_AF-A0A523AYE8-F1
#
_entry.id   AF-A0A523AYE8-F1
#
_cell.length_a   1.000
_cell.length_b   1.000
_cell.length_c   1.000
_cell.angle_alpha   90.00
_cell.angle_beta   90.00
_cell.angle_gamma   90.00
#
_symmetry.space_group_name_H-M   'P 1'
#
loop_
_entity.id
_entity.type
_entity.pdbx_description
1 polymer ?
#
loop_
_entity_poly.entity_id
_entity_poly.type
_entity_poly.pdbx_seq_one_letter_code
_entity_poly.pdbx_strand_id
1 'polypeptide(L)'
;MEATERGLSTVISTVIITTTLLVILFIAFYFSTDMLEIQVQNSEFEQAKTAMRILDKTIADVALRPGAASSIPFNQRSGGIGLYEGEAINIMIYSDSSLNLSRTISSWVIKYRGGRMVSAAEVNLTQPVGLIVTDASKPLGYVRVETENGVWVVLDYNRVRITMNENLKVMDIYIISLDRGTTGGTGTVTVRVQSGVPQIETRTFDSVQVKVCVKVGNQVEYYPSDSGGVFVSAVRLIIVPIVVSIM
;
A
#
# COMPACT_ATOMS: atom_id res chain seq x y z
N MET A 1 -33.35 -40.98 -60.66
CA MET A 1 -33.85 -40.37 -59.40
C MET A 1 -32.80 -40.32 -58.29
N GLU A 2 -31.82 -41.24 -58.22
CA GLU A 2 -30.78 -41.22 -57.16
C GLU A 2 -29.81 -40.02 -57.18
N ALA A 3 -29.52 -39.42 -58.34
CA ALA A 3 -28.56 -38.31 -58.43
C ALA A 3 -29.06 -37.03 -57.72
N THR A 4 -30.38 -36.78 -57.77
CA THR A 4 -31.01 -35.59 -57.18
C THR A 4 -31.07 -35.68 -55.66
N GLU A 5 -31.31 -36.88 -55.11
CA GLU A 5 -31.30 -37.14 -53.66
C GLU A 5 -29.90 -37.00 -53.05
N ARG A 6 -28.86 -37.44 -53.76
CA ARG A 6 -27.46 -37.25 -53.34
C ARG A 6 -27.02 -35.78 -53.37
N GLY A 7 -27.48 -35.03 -54.38
CA GLY A 7 -27.26 -33.58 -54.47
C GLY A 7 -27.90 -32.80 -53.32
N LEU A 8 -29.17 -33.10 -53.00
CA LEU A 8 -29.89 -32.49 -51.87
C LEU A 8 -29.27 -32.85 -50.51
N SER A 9 -28.86 -34.11 -50.30
CA SER A 9 -28.21 -34.56 -49.06
C SER A 9 -26.87 -33.86 -48.81
N THR A 10 -26.09 -33.63 -49.87
CA THR A 10 -24.81 -32.90 -49.80
C THR A 10 -25.02 -31.44 -49.40
N VAL A 11 -26.04 -30.78 -49.97
CA VAL A 11 -26.39 -29.39 -49.63
C VAL A 11 -26.86 -29.28 -48.18
N ILE A 12 -27.76 -30.17 -47.74
CA ILE A 12 -28.26 -30.18 -46.36
C ILE A 12 -27.12 -30.41 -45.36
N SER A 13 -26.22 -31.35 -45.65
CA SER A 13 -25.05 -31.62 -44.78
C SER A 13 -24.13 -30.40 -44.70
N THR A 14 -23.90 -29.72 -45.81
CA THR A 14 -23.08 -28.50 -45.85
C THR A 14 -23.71 -27.37 -45.02
N VAL A 15 -25.03 -27.19 -45.11
CA VAL A 15 -25.77 -26.18 -44.32
C VAL A 15 -25.69 -26.51 -42.83
N ILE A 16 -25.90 -27.77 -42.46
CA ILE A 16 -25.82 -28.20 -41.06
C ILE A 16 -24.41 -27.95 -40.51
N ILE A 17 -23.36 -28.40 -41.21
CA ILE A 17 -21.97 -28.22 -40.79
C ILE A 17 -21.60 -26.74 -40.68
N THR A 18 -22.00 -25.93 -41.67
CA THR A 18 -21.70 -24.48 -41.65
C THR A 18 -22.40 -23.80 -40.48
N THR A 19 -23.65 -24.17 -40.21
CA THR A 19 -24.42 -23.60 -39.10
C THR A 19 -23.84 -24.01 -37.75
N THR A 20 -23.48 -25.29 -37.57
CA THR A 20 -22.87 -25.75 -36.32
C THR A 20 -21.50 -25.12 -36.09
N LEU A 21 -20.66 -25.02 -37.12
CA LEU A 21 -19.38 -24.30 -37.03
C LEU A 21 -19.57 -22.84 -36.64
N LEU A 22 -20.55 -22.15 -37.23
CA LEU A 22 -20.82 -20.76 -36.93
C LEU A 22 -21.26 -20.56 -35.47
N VAL A 23 -22.12 -21.45 -34.95
CA VAL A 23 -22.54 -21.43 -33.54
C VAL A 23 -21.34 -21.67 -32.61
N ILE A 24 -20.49 -22.65 -32.90
CA ILE A 24 -19.28 -22.94 -32.12
C ILE A 24 -18.34 -21.73 -32.11
N LEU A 25 -18.12 -21.10 -33.26
CA LEU A 25 -17.29 -19.90 -33.39
C LEU A 25 -17.83 -18.74 -32.56
N PHE A 26 -19.15 -18.53 -32.56
CA PHE A 26 -19.77 -17.46 -31.79
C PHE A 26 -19.59 -17.65 -30.28
N ILE A 27 -19.79 -18.88 -29.78
CA ILE A 27 -19.57 -19.21 -28.36
C ILE A 27 -18.09 -19.05 -28.00
N ALA A 28 -17.18 -19.54 -28.84
CA ALA A 28 -15.74 -19.42 -28.63
C ALA A 28 -15.28 -17.95 -28.60
N PHE A 29 -15.82 -17.12 -29.49
CA PHE A 29 -15.52 -15.68 -29.52
C PHE A 29 -15.91 -15.00 -28.22
N TYR A 30 -17.13 -15.23 -27.73
CA TYR A 30 -17.61 -14.67 -26.47
C TYR A 30 -16.76 -15.12 -25.27
N PHE A 31 -16.45 -16.42 -25.19
CA PHE A 31 -15.57 -16.94 -24.14
C PHE A 31 -14.16 -16.34 -24.21
N SER A 32 -13.62 -16.16 -25.42
CA SER A 32 -12.30 -15.56 -25.63
C SER A 32 -12.26 -14.10 -25.19
N THR A 33 -13.31 -13.31 -25.42
CA THR A 33 -13.34 -11.90 -24.98
C THR A 33 -13.36 -11.78 -23.47
N ASP A 34 -14.12 -12.63 -22.78
CA ASP A 34 -14.18 -12.64 -21.31
C ASP A 34 -12.85 -13.08 -20.69
N MET A 35 -12.25 -14.15 -21.23
CA MET A 35 -10.95 -14.65 -20.76
C MET A 35 -9.84 -13.62 -20.96
N LEU A 36 -9.83 -12.91 -22.09
CA LEU A 36 -8.87 -11.85 -22.35
C LEU A 36 -9.04 -10.71 -21.35
N GLU A 37 -10.26 -10.27 -21.08
CA GLU A 37 -10.50 -9.19 -20.13
C GLU A 37 -10.06 -9.57 -18.71
N ILE A 38 -10.32 -10.81 -18.26
CA ILE A 38 -9.80 -11.32 -16.97
C ILE A 38 -8.26 -11.21 -16.91
N GLN A 39 -7.56 -11.63 -17.96
CA GLN A 39 -6.10 -11.57 -18.00
C GLN A 39 -5.58 -10.13 -17.98
N VAL A 40 -6.22 -9.21 -18.70
CA VAL A 40 -5.80 -7.80 -18.72
C VAL A 40 -5.99 -7.18 -17.34
N GLN A 41 -7.12 -7.41 -16.66
CA GLN A 41 -7.36 -6.87 -15.31
C GLN A 41 -6.39 -7.45 -14.28
N ASN A 42 -6.11 -8.75 -14.33
CA ASN A 42 -5.11 -9.37 -13.44
C ASN A 42 -3.70 -8.83 -13.71
N SER A 43 -3.33 -8.64 -14.98
CA SER A 43 -2.04 -8.04 -15.34
C SER A 43 -1.92 -6.59 -14.83
N GLU A 44 -2.97 -5.78 -14.99
CA GLU A 44 -3.04 -4.42 -14.46
C GLU A 44 -2.89 -4.41 -12.93
N PHE A 45 -3.51 -5.36 -12.23
CA PHE A 45 -3.39 -5.49 -10.78
C PHE A 45 -1.99 -5.89 -10.32
N GLU A 46 -1.32 -6.83 -11.00
CA GLU A 46 0.08 -7.20 -10.68
C GLU A 46 1.05 -6.04 -10.95
N GLN A 47 0.81 -5.26 -12.01
CA GLN A 47 1.54 -4.03 -12.27
C GLN A 47 1.32 -3.01 -11.14
N ALA A 48 0.09 -2.85 -10.67
CA ALA A 48 -0.23 -1.97 -9.55
C ALA A 48 0.46 -2.39 -8.24
N LYS A 49 0.55 -3.70 -7.93
CA LYS A 49 1.34 -4.20 -6.78
C LYS A 49 2.80 -3.79 -6.88
N THR A 50 3.37 -3.93 -8.08
CA THR A 50 4.77 -3.57 -8.34
C THR A 50 4.97 -2.07 -8.22
N ALA A 51 4.08 -1.26 -8.82
CA ALA A 51 4.09 0.20 -8.71
C ALA A 51 3.95 0.66 -7.25
N MET A 52 3.10 0.00 -6.45
CA MET A 52 2.93 0.31 -5.02
C MET A 52 4.21 0.03 -4.21
N ARG A 53 4.95 -1.04 -4.52
CA ARG A 53 6.26 -1.32 -3.90
C ARG A 53 7.32 -0.31 -4.30
N ILE A 54 7.30 0.16 -5.54
CA ILE A 54 8.20 1.24 -6.00
C ILE A 54 7.81 2.54 -5.29
N LEU A 55 6.51 2.79 -5.10
CA LEU A 55 6.00 3.94 -4.37
C LEU A 55 6.46 3.95 -2.91
N ASP A 56 6.39 2.81 -2.22
CA ASP A 56 6.91 2.66 -0.87
C ASP A 56 8.40 3.07 -0.78
N LYS A 57 9.23 2.49 -1.66
CA LYS A 57 10.67 2.83 -1.71
C LYS A 57 10.90 4.30 -2.03
N THR A 58 10.10 4.86 -2.93
CA THR A 58 10.21 6.25 -3.36
C THR A 58 9.82 7.21 -2.25
N ILE A 59 8.74 6.93 -1.50
CA ILE A 59 8.36 7.71 -0.34
C ILE A 59 9.45 7.65 0.73
N ALA A 60 10.00 6.46 1.01
CA ALA A 60 11.08 6.32 1.97
C ALA A 60 12.31 7.15 1.58
N ASP A 61 12.69 7.14 0.29
CA ASP A 61 13.81 7.92 -0.25
C ASP A 61 13.55 9.45 -0.24
N VAL A 62 12.34 9.86 -0.61
CA VAL A 62 11.90 11.27 -0.57
C VAL A 62 11.82 11.77 0.88
N ALA A 63 11.41 10.95 1.84
CA ALA A 63 11.33 11.31 3.25
C ALA A 63 12.71 11.67 3.85
N LEU A 64 13.79 11.11 3.33
CA LEU A 64 15.16 11.42 3.77
C LEU A 64 15.66 12.79 3.27
N ARG A 65 14.98 13.38 2.27
CA ARG A 65 15.42 14.59 1.58
C ARG A 65 14.33 15.66 1.63
N PRO A 66 14.40 16.62 2.57
CA PRO A 66 13.41 17.69 2.68
C PRO A 66 13.25 18.45 1.35
N GLY A 67 12.01 18.64 0.92
CA GLY A 67 11.67 19.30 -0.35
C GLY A 67 11.85 18.45 -1.62
N ALA A 68 12.35 17.21 -1.53
CA ALA A 68 12.39 16.31 -2.67
C ALA A 68 10.98 15.91 -3.11
N ALA A 69 10.82 15.65 -4.40
CA ALA A 69 9.59 15.13 -4.97
C ALA A 69 9.89 14.05 -6.00
N SER A 70 8.98 13.07 -6.10
CA SER A 70 9.05 12.02 -7.11
C SER A 70 7.64 11.62 -7.54
N SER A 71 7.53 10.85 -8.61
CA SER A 71 6.26 10.56 -9.27
C SER A 71 6.26 9.18 -9.90
N ILE A 72 5.17 8.44 -9.72
CA ILE A 72 5.01 7.08 -10.23
C ILE A 72 3.67 6.96 -10.97
N PRO A 73 3.66 6.46 -12.21
CA PRO A 73 2.43 6.25 -12.95
C PRO A 73 1.67 5.01 -12.45
N PHE A 74 0.34 5.11 -12.46
CA PHE A 74 -0.60 4.02 -12.21
C PHE A 74 -1.64 4.01 -13.33
N ASN A 75 -1.92 2.82 -13.85
CA ASN A 75 -3.03 2.62 -14.78
C ASN A 75 -4.33 2.47 -13.99
N GLN A 76 -5.41 3.09 -14.45
CA GLN A 76 -6.75 3.02 -13.88
C GLN A 76 -7.79 2.64 -14.95
N ARG A 77 -7.44 1.73 -15.87
CA ARG A 77 -8.34 1.29 -16.93
C ARG A 77 -9.47 0.45 -16.35
N SER A 78 -9.12 -0.50 -15.49
CA SER A 78 -10.07 -1.39 -14.83
C SER A 78 -10.11 -1.20 -13.31
N GLY A 79 -8.99 -0.75 -12.73
CA GLY A 79 -8.86 -0.41 -11.33
C GLY A 79 -8.88 1.10 -11.06
N GLY A 80 -8.52 1.49 -9.84
CA GLY A 80 -8.40 2.90 -9.47
C GLY A 80 -7.56 3.09 -8.23
N ILE A 81 -6.74 4.15 -8.19
CA ILE A 81 -5.98 4.56 -7.01
C ILE A 81 -6.67 5.72 -6.29
N GLY A 82 -6.63 5.70 -4.96
CA GLY A 82 -7.20 6.74 -4.13
C GLY A 82 -6.46 6.92 -2.81
N LEU A 83 -6.76 8.04 -2.16
CA LEU A 83 -6.33 8.36 -0.80
C LEU A 83 -7.51 8.17 0.15
N TYR A 84 -7.27 7.47 1.25
CA TYR A 84 -8.26 7.16 2.26
C TYR A 84 -7.71 7.58 3.63
N GLU A 85 -8.60 7.97 4.53
CA GLU A 85 -8.19 8.27 5.90
C GLU A 85 -7.70 6.99 6.58
N GLY A 86 -6.52 7.05 7.18
CA GLY A 86 -5.95 5.97 7.96
C GLY A 86 -6.30 6.09 9.44
N GLU A 87 -5.99 5.03 10.18
CA GLU A 87 -6.03 5.09 11.64
C GLU A 87 -4.92 6.01 12.17
N ALA A 88 -5.24 6.78 13.22
CA ALA A 88 -4.26 7.64 13.85
C ALA A 88 -3.25 6.86 14.70
N ILE A 89 -1.98 7.24 14.60
CA ILE A 89 -0.89 6.72 15.40
C ILE A 89 -0.80 7.51 16.70
N ASN A 90 -0.94 6.84 17.83
CA ASN A 90 -0.76 7.41 19.15
C ASN A 90 0.56 6.95 19.74
N ILE A 91 1.43 7.89 20.06
CA ILE A 91 2.75 7.63 20.63
C ILE A 91 2.78 8.22 22.03
N MET A 92 3.01 7.34 22.99
CA MET A 92 3.09 7.67 24.40
C MET A 92 4.49 7.32 24.90
N ILE A 93 5.17 8.31 25.47
CA ILE A 93 6.51 8.16 26.04
C ILE A 93 6.38 8.26 27.55
N TYR A 94 6.77 7.19 28.23
CA TYR A 94 6.79 7.10 29.68
C TYR A 94 8.23 7.25 30.17
N SER A 95 8.44 8.06 31.20
CA SER A 95 9.68 8.14 31.98
C SER A 95 9.36 7.70 33.39
N ASP A 96 10.08 6.71 33.93
CA ASP A 96 9.89 6.18 35.29
C ASP A 96 8.40 5.94 35.64
N SER A 97 7.67 5.33 34.69
CA SER A 97 6.22 5.04 34.77
C SER A 97 5.26 6.25 34.71
N SER A 98 5.77 7.48 34.52
CA SER A 98 4.96 8.68 34.31
C SER A 98 4.88 9.03 32.82
N LEU A 99 3.68 9.33 32.32
CA LEU A 99 3.50 9.80 30.94
C LEU A 99 4.11 11.19 30.77
N ASN A 100 5.10 11.32 29.89
CA ASN A 100 5.82 12.56 29.64
C ASN A 100 5.44 13.22 28.31
N LEU A 101 5.20 12.40 27.29
CA LEU A 101 4.78 12.87 25.97
C LEU A 101 3.65 11.99 25.46
N SER A 102 2.62 12.62 24.91
CA SER A 102 1.60 11.94 24.11
C SER A 102 1.41 12.70 22.82
N ARG A 103 1.55 12.02 21.69
CA ARG A 103 1.36 12.59 20.35
C ARG A 103 0.44 11.70 19.53
N THR A 104 -0.61 12.31 18.98
CA THR A 104 -1.49 11.67 18.00
C THR A 104 -1.19 12.22 16.61
N ILE A 105 -1.00 11.32 15.65
CA ILE A 105 -0.65 11.65 14.26
C ILE A 105 -1.66 10.95 13.37
N SER A 106 -2.44 11.72 12.63
CA SER A 106 -3.28 11.19 11.55
C SER A 106 -2.44 11.03 10.30
N SER A 107 -2.65 9.96 9.55
CA SER A 107 -1.99 9.71 8.27
C SER A 107 -3.00 9.19 7.27
N TRP A 108 -2.85 9.60 6.02
CA TRP A 108 -3.59 9.03 4.91
C TRP A 108 -3.01 7.66 4.51
N VAL A 109 -3.80 6.87 3.79
CA VAL A 109 -3.47 5.56 3.26
C VAL A 109 -3.72 5.57 1.76
N ILE A 110 -2.79 5.02 1.00
CA ILE A 110 -2.90 4.90 -0.45
C ILE A 110 -3.50 3.52 -0.73
N LYS A 111 -4.65 3.47 -1.41
CA LYS A 111 -5.26 2.20 -1.82
C LYS A 111 -5.46 2.17 -3.33
N TYR A 112 -5.13 1.02 -3.93
CA TYR A 112 -5.42 0.71 -5.32
C TYR A 112 -6.47 -0.41 -5.38
N ARG A 113 -7.63 -0.16 -5.99
CA ARG A 113 -8.66 -1.17 -6.23
C ARG A 113 -8.37 -1.91 -7.54
N GLY A 114 -8.34 -3.23 -7.50
CA GLY A 114 -8.37 -4.07 -8.70
C GLY A 114 -9.69 -3.97 -9.46
N GLY A 115 -9.68 -4.35 -10.74
CA GLY A 115 -10.89 -4.44 -11.54
C GLY A 115 -11.86 -5.52 -11.05
N ARG A 116 -13.11 -5.48 -11.55
CA ARG A 116 -14.21 -6.35 -11.11
C ARG A 116 -13.98 -7.85 -11.33
N MET A 117 -13.05 -8.22 -12.23
CA MET A 117 -12.72 -9.60 -12.56
C MET A 117 -11.40 -10.06 -11.93
N VAL A 118 -10.76 -9.20 -11.13
CA VAL A 118 -9.52 -9.54 -10.43
C VAL A 118 -9.82 -10.44 -9.23
N SER A 119 -9.00 -11.46 -9.05
CA SER A 119 -8.99 -12.30 -7.87
C SER A 119 -7.56 -12.41 -7.34
N ALA A 120 -7.39 -12.24 -6.04
CA ALA A 120 -6.11 -12.44 -5.37
C ALA A 120 -6.34 -12.92 -3.94
N ALA A 121 -5.34 -13.58 -3.37
CA ALA A 121 -5.31 -13.91 -1.95
C ALA A 121 -4.78 -12.71 -1.14
N GLU A 122 -5.25 -12.60 0.09
CA GLU A 122 -4.68 -11.67 1.06
C GLU A 122 -3.22 -12.03 1.35
N VAL A 123 -2.34 -11.05 1.20
CA VAL A 123 -0.91 -11.28 1.36
C VAL A 123 -0.20 -10.00 1.78
N ASN A 124 0.71 -10.14 2.73
CA ASN A 124 1.62 -9.08 3.11
C ASN A 124 2.75 -9.02 2.08
N LEU A 125 2.81 -7.91 1.34
CA LEU A 125 3.82 -7.71 0.30
C LEU A 125 5.13 -7.14 0.87
N THR A 126 5.08 -6.61 2.10
CA THR A 126 6.22 -6.05 2.83
C THR A 126 6.32 -6.65 4.25
N GLN A 127 7.56 -6.86 4.71
CA GLN A 127 7.93 -7.32 6.06
C GLN A 127 8.89 -6.31 6.70
N PRO A 128 8.94 -6.14 8.03
CA PRO A 128 8.29 -6.94 9.09
C PRO A 128 6.79 -6.63 9.28
N VAL A 129 6.11 -7.42 10.12
CA VAL A 129 4.76 -7.14 10.61
C VAL A 129 4.87 -6.63 12.06
N GLY A 130 4.48 -5.38 12.30
CA GLY A 130 4.57 -4.72 13.60
C GLY A 130 4.40 -3.21 13.46
N LEU A 131 4.11 -2.53 14.57
CA LEU A 131 4.03 -1.07 14.65
C LEU A 131 5.41 -0.45 14.88
N ILE A 132 6.32 -1.16 15.54
CA ILE A 132 7.66 -0.69 15.85
C ILE A 132 8.69 -1.40 14.98
N VAL A 133 9.54 -0.61 14.31
CA VAL A 133 10.64 -1.09 13.48
C VAL A 133 11.96 -0.59 14.08
N THR A 134 12.80 -1.50 14.56
CA THR A 134 14.09 -1.12 15.18
C THR A 134 15.25 -1.13 14.19
N ASP A 135 15.14 -1.90 13.11
CA ASP A 135 16.17 -2.04 12.08
C ASP A 135 15.99 -0.99 10.97
N ALA A 136 17.02 -0.17 10.75
CA ALA A 136 17.03 0.87 9.73
C ALA A 136 16.94 0.32 8.29
N SER A 137 17.32 -0.93 8.07
CA SER A 137 17.24 -1.59 6.76
C SER A 137 15.82 -2.02 6.38
N LYS A 138 14.91 -2.08 7.36
CA LYS A 138 13.52 -2.51 7.15
C LYS A 138 12.64 -1.34 6.72
N PRO A 139 11.75 -1.55 5.74
CA PRO A 139 10.84 -0.50 5.28
C PRO A 139 9.85 -0.10 6.37
N LEU A 140 9.53 1.20 6.39
CA LEU A 140 8.47 1.78 7.25
C LEU A 140 7.10 1.67 6.61
N GLY A 141 7.01 1.66 5.27
CA GLY A 141 5.75 1.46 4.58
C GLY A 141 5.31 0.01 4.68
N TYR A 142 4.01 -0.19 4.78
CA TYR A 142 3.39 -1.50 4.83
C TYR A 142 2.51 -1.70 3.61
N VAL A 143 3.02 -2.49 2.66
CA VAL A 143 2.26 -2.87 1.46
C VAL A 143 1.60 -4.22 1.70
N ARG A 144 0.29 -4.32 1.48
CA ARG A 144 -0.47 -5.57 1.55
C ARG A 144 -1.59 -5.64 0.52
N VAL A 145 -2.09 -6.86 0.30
CA VAL A 145 -3.31 -7.11 -0.47
C VAL A 145 -4.43 -7.45 0.51
N GLU A 146 -5.55 -6.73 0.41
CA GLU A 146 -6.79 -6.98 1.16
C GLU A 146 -7.89 -7.40 0.18
N THR A 147 -8.84 -8.23 0.62
CA THR A 147 -9.95 -8.71 -0.24
C THR A 147 -11.33 -8.25 0.21
N GLU A 148 -11.38 -7.39 1.23
CA GLU A 148 -12.64 -6.87 1.75
C GLU A 148 -13.30 -5.92 0.74
N ASN A 149 -14.48 -6.32 0.23
CA ASN A 149 -15.26 -5.56 -0.76
C ASN A 149 -14.52 -5.27 -2.08
N GLY A 150 -13.78 -6.28 -2.55
CA GLY A 150 -12.96 -6.23 -3.76
C GLY A 150 -11.49 -6.43 -3.42
N VAL A 151 -10.66 -6.58 -4.44
CA VAL A 151 -9.22 -6.79 -4.24
C VAL A 151 -8.52 -5.45 -4.19
N TRP A 152 -7.80 -5.16 -3.11
CA TRP A 152 -7.09 -3.91 -2.88
C TRP A 152 -5.61 -4.14 -2.68
N VAL A 153 -4.77 -3.26 -3.21
CA VAL A 153 -3.39 -3.08 -2.75
C VAL A 153 -3.35 -1.85 -1.86
N VAL A 154 -2.90 -2.02 -0.62
CA VAL A 154 -2.88 -0.97 0.40
C VAL A 154 -1.45 -0.65 0.78
N LEU A 155 -1.11 0.64 0.84
CA LEU A 155 0.13 1.18 1.38
C LEU A 155 -0.19 2.21 2.46
N ASP A 156 0.24 1.92 3.68
CA ASP A 156 0.21 2.86 4.81
C ASP A 156 1.59 2.99 5.47
N TYR A 157 1.75 4.04 6.26
CA TYR A 157 2.93 4.31 7.08
C TYR A 157 2.55 4.36 8.56
N ASN A 158 1.62 3.49 8.99
CA ASN A 158 1.17 3.43 10.38
C ASN A 158 2.17 2.71 11.30
N ARG A 159 3.45 3.05 11.13
CA ARG A 159 4.59 2.43 11.79
C ARG A 159 5.60 3.47 12.21
N VAL A 160 6.32 3.14 13.26
CA VAL A 160 7.30 4.01 13.89
C VAL A 160 8.65 3.31 13.88
N ARG A 161 9.69 4.02 13.44
CA ARG A 161 11.06 3.53 13.57
C ARG A 161 11.65 4.06 14.86
N ILE A 162 12.20 3.19 15.67
CA ILE A 162 12.93 3.59 16.88
C ILE A 162 14.38 3.20 16.71
N THR A 163 15.28 4.16 16.85
CA THR A 163 16.73 3.95 16.75
C THR A 163 17.41 4.58 17.96
N MET A 164 18.35 3.86 18.56
CA MET A 164 19.08 4.32 19.73
C MET A 164 20.52 4.65 19.33
N ASN A 165 20.98 5.83 19.72
CA ASN A 165 22.40 6.18 19.69
C ASN A 165 22.99 5.90 21.08
N GLU A 166 23.63 4.75 21.23
CA GLU A 166 24.19 4.29 22.51
C GLU A 166 25.26 5.24 23.08
N ASN A 167 26.02 5.93 22.22
CA ASN A 167 27.08 6.84 22.66
C ASN A 167 26.52 8.11 23.29
N LEU A 168 25.45 8.65 22.71
CA LEU A 168 24.82 9.89 23.20
C LEU A 168 23.63 9.62 24.12
N LYS A 169 23.24 8.35 24.28
CA LYS A 169 22.00 7.90 24.91
C LYS A 169 20.77 8.65 24.38
N VAL A 170 20.72 8.87 23.08
CA VAL A 170 19.60 9.56 22.41
C VAL A 170 18.76 8.57 21.65
N MET A 171 17.46 8.54 21.93
CA MET A 171 16.48 7.74 21.21
C MET A 171 15.80 8.59 20.14
N ASP A 172 15.89 8.16 18.89
CA ASP A 172 15.19 8.76 17.76
C ASP A 172 13.95 7.94 17.42
N ILE A 173 12.80 8.61 17.43
CA ILE A 173 11.50 8.07 17.04
C ILE A 173 11.13 8.73 15.72
N TYR A 174 11.21 7.99 14.62
CA TYR A 174 11.03 8.48 13.26
C TYR A 174 9.74 7.96 12.63
N ILE A 175 8.97 8.87 12.02
CA ILE A 175 7.63 8.61 11.51
C ILE A 175 7.46 9.30 10.17
N ILE A 176 6.85 8.59 9.22
CA ILE A 176 6.39 9.17 7.96
C ILE A 176 4.88 9.33 8.08
N SER A 177 4.38 10.55 7.91
CA SER A 177 2.95 10.82 7.84
C SER A 177 2.59 11.18 6.40
N LEU A 178 1.57 10.54 5.85
CA LEU A 178 1.06 10.87 4.52
C LEU A 178 -0.02 11.94 4.65
N ASP A 179 0.16 13.04 3.94
CA ASP A 179 -0.80 14.15 3.84
C ASP A 179 -1.47 14.15 2.48
N ARG A 180 -2.75 14.52 2.47
CA ARG A 180 -3.53 14.63 1.22
C ARG A 180 -3.14 15.89 0.44
N GLY A 181 -2.67 15.68 -0.78
CA GLY A 181 -2.56 16.70 -1.81
C GLY A 181 -3.77 16.69 -2.77
N THR A 182 -3.54 17.07 -4.01
CA THR A 182 -4.61 17.12 -5.02
C THR A 182 -4.95 15.71 -5.51
N THR A 183 -6.23 15.42 -5.73
CA THR A 183 -6.69 14.13 -6.26
C THR A 183 -7.56 14.35 -7.49
N GLY A 184 -7.17 13.79 -8.64
CA GLY A 184 -7.91 13.87 -9.89
C GLY A 184 -7.29 12.96 -10.97
N GLY A 185 -7.82 13.05 -12.19
CA GLY A 185 -7.34 12.29 -13.34
C GLY A 185 -8.16 11.02 -13.64
N THR A 186 -8.03 10.52 -14.88
CA THR A 186 -8.64 9.27 -15.36
C THR A 186 -7.69 8.59 -16.33
N GLY A 187 -7.74 7.26 -16.43
CA GLY A 187 -6.84 6.51 -17.32
C GLY A 187 -5.49 6.28 -16.65
N THR A 188 -4.39 6.78 -17.21
CA THR A 188 -3.09 6.72 -16.52
C THR A 188 -2.92 7.95 -15.65
N VAL A 189 -2.91 7.76 -14.34
CA VAL A 189 -2.67 8.84 -13.37
C VAL A 189 -1.26 8.74 -12.81
N THR A 190 -0.71 9.86 -12.38
CA THR A 190 0.59 9.94 -11.74
C THR A 190 0.42 10.24 -10.26
N VAL A 191 0.96 9.38 -9.42
CA VAL A 191 1.04 9.60 -7.97
C VAL A 191 2.34 10.34 -7.69
N ARG A 192 2.22 11.62 -7.38
CA ARG A 192 3.33 12.48 -6.95
C ARG A 192 3.44 12.47 -5.44
N VAL A 193 4.65 12.27 -4.94
CA VAL A 193 4.99 12.35 -3.52
C VAL A 193 6.00 13.46 -3.31
N GLN A 194 5.80 14.27 -2.28
CA GLN A 194 6.68 15.39 -1.97
C GLN A 194 6.94 15.49 -0.47
N SER A 195 8.21 15.58 -0.10
CA SER A 195 8.62 15.73 1.29
C SER A 195 8.42 17.16 1.77
N GLY A 196 7.71 17.30 2.89
CA GLY A 196 7.59 18.55 3.63
C GLY A 196 8.77 18.80 4.56
N VAL A 197 8.63 19.80 5.44
CA VAL A 197 9.63 20.09 6.46
C VAL A 197 9.40 19.16 7.66
N PRO A 198 10.41 18.40 8.11
CA PRO A 198 10.29 17.55 9.29
C PRO A 198 9.93 18.36 10.54
N GLN A 199 8.97 17.87 11.31
CA GLN A 199 8.67 18.39 12.65
C GLN A 199 9.50 17.59 13.66
N ILE A 200 10.31 18.30 14.46
CA ILE A 200 11.20 17.69 15.43
C ILE A 200 10.83 18.20 16.83
N GLU A 201 10.42 17.29 17.71
CA GLU A 201 10.23 17.56 19.13
C GLU A 201 11.30 16.82 19.93
N THR A 202 12.11 17.55 20.69
CA THR A 202 13.15 16.97 21.54
C THR A 202 12.77 17.10 23.00
N ARG A 203 12.88 16.00 23.75
CA ARG A 203 12.75 15.97 25.20
C ARG A 203 14.04 15.45 25.81
N THR A 204 14.64 16.25 26.68
CA THR A 204 15.84 15.88 27.43
C THR A 204 15.46 15.32 28.79
N PHE A 205 16.24 14.37 29.26
CA PHE A 205 16.04 13.69 30.53
C PHE A 205 17.37 13.59 31.27
N ASP A 206 17.32 13.62 32.60
CA ASP A 206 18.49 13.43 33.46
C ASP A 206 18.81 11.93 33.65
N SER A 207 18.99 11.21 32.55
CA SER A 207 19.31 9.77 32.51
C SER A 207 18.26 8.89 33.21
N VAL A 208 17.04 8.91 32.70
CA VAL A 208 15.88 8.14 33.20
C VAL A 208 15.57 6.93 32.34
N GLN A 209 14.77 5.99 32.87
CA GLN A 209 14.26 4.88 32.07
C GLN A 209 13.07 5.34 31.24
N VAL A 210 13.21 5.24 29.92
CA VAL A 210 12.14 5.57 28.97
C VAL A 210 11.54 4.32 28.35
N LYS A 211 10.21 4.31 28.27
CA LYS A 211 9.42 3.31 27.54
C LYS A 211 8.51 4.01 26.55
N VAL A 212 8.53 3.55 25.30
CA VAL A 212 7.68 4.06 24.22
C VAL A 212 6.54 3.06 24.00
N CYS A 213 5.32 3.57 23.90
CA CYS A 213 4.14 2.81 23.52
C CYS A 213 3.59 3.41 22.22
N VAL A 214 3.40 2.57 21.22
CA VAL A 214 2.81 2.93 19.94
C VAL A 214 1.47 2.22 19.82
N LYS A 215 0.40 2.97 19.59
CA LYS A 215 -0.96 2.46 19.41
C LYS A 215 -1.54 2.94 18.09
N VAL A 216 -2.03 2.01 17.29
CA VAL A 216 -2.74 2.25 16.03
C VAL A 216 -4.02 1.43 16.07
N GLY A 217 -5.17 2.10 16.10
CA GLY A 217 -6.47 1.44 16.30
C GLY A 217 -6.48 0.57 17.56
N ASN A 218 -6.67 -0.74 17.35
CA ASN A 218 -6.68 -1.76 18.41
C ASN A 218 -5.30 -2.40 18.67
N GLN A 219 -4.30 -2.14 17.84
CA GLN A 219 -2.95 -2.66 18.00
C GLN A 219 -2.13 -1.77 18.94
N VAL A 220 -1.38 -2.40 19.84
CA VAL A 220 -0.51 -1.71 20.80
C VAL A 220 0.82 -2.45 20.85
N GLU A 221 1.92 -1.72 20.77
CA GLU A 221 3.28 -2.26 20.86
C GLU A 221 4.14 -1.38 21.76
N TYR A 222 5.05 -2.00 22.51
CA TYR A 222 5.95 -1.33 23.45
C TYR A 222 7.40 -1.50 23.02
N TYR A 223 8.18 -0.44 23.22
CA TYR A 223 9.63 -0.46 23.11
C TYR A 223 10.30 0.12 24.38
N PRO A 224 11.22 -0.63 25.01
CA PRO A 224 11.54 -2.01 24.69
C PRO A 224 10.36 -2.94 25.08
N SER A 225 10.34 -4.15 24.53
CA SER A 225 9.19 -5.07 24.67
C SER A 225 9.08 -5.69 26.06
N ASP A 226 10.18 -5.69 26.80
CA ASP A 226 10.26 -6.13 28.19
C ASP A 226 9.67 -5.09 29.16
N SER A 227 9.58 -5.47 30.44
CA SER A 227 9.11 -4.57 31.50
C SER A 227 10.11 -3.47 31.83
N GLY A 228 11.38 -3.60 31.41
CA GLY A 228 12.40 -2.57 31.54
C GLY A 228 12.16 -1.36 30.64
N GLY A 229 12.70 -0.20 31.01
CA GLY A 229 12.88 0.92 30.09
C GLY A 229 14.33 1.02 29.61
N VAL A 230 14.57 1.81 28.56
CA VAL A 230 15.93 2.12 28.10
C VAL A 230 16.39 3.41 28.78
N PHE A 231 17.61 3.40 29.32
CA PHE A 231 18.20 4.63 29.87
C PHE A 231 18.56 5.59 28.73
N VAL A 232 17.91 6.74 28.73
CA VAL A 232 18.13 7.78 27.71
C VAL A 232 18.37 9.14 28.37
N SER A 233 19.20 9.94 27.71
CA SER A 233 19.43 11.35 28.05
C SER A 233 18.57 12.28 27.20
N ALA A 234 18.11 11.83 26.03
CA ALA A 234 17.11 12.55 25.26
C ALA A 234 16.29 11.62 24.36
N VAL A 235 15.07 12.05 24.04
CA VAL A 235 14.22 11.45 23.01
C VAL A 235 13.89 12.51 21.98
N ARG A 236 14.07 12.19 20.70
CA ARG A 236 13.69 13.03 19.57
C ARG A 236 12.57 12.36 18.79
N LEU A 237 11.42 13.03 18.72
CA LEU A 237 10.30 12.65 17.88
C LEU A 237 10.42 13.41 16.55
N ILE A 238 10.60 12.68 15.46
CA ILE A 238 10.79 13.21 14.11
C ILE A 238 9.61 12.76 13.26
N ILE A 239 8.78 13.70 12.84
CA ILE A 239 7.62 13.47 11.98
C ILE A 239 7.92 14.09 10.62
N VAL A 240 7.98 13.27 9.58
CA VAL A 240 8.19 13.71 8.20
C VAL A 240 6.87 13.68 7.44
N PRO A 241 6.25 14.84 7.17
CA PRO A 241 5.04 14.89 6.36
C PRO A 241 5.39 14.69 4.88
N ILE A 242 4.65 13.81 4.21
CA ILE A 242 4.76 13.54 2.78
C ILE A 242 3.42 13.87 2.13
N VAL A 243 3.39 14.91 1.30
CA VAL A 243 2.20 15.27 0.54
C VAL A 243 2.07 14.33 -0.65
N VAL A 244 0.94 13.64 -0.74
CA VAL A 244 0.62 12.71 -1.83
C VAL A 244 -0.45 13.33 -2.72
N SER A 245 -0.17 13.46 -4.02
CA SER A 245 -1.10 13.98 -5.02
C SER A 245 -1.30 12.96 -6.14
N ILE A 246 -2.54 12.78 -6.60
CA ILE A 246 -2.92 11.93 -7.73
C ILE A 246 -3.39 12.88 -8.85
N MET A 247 -2.73 12.85 -10.00
CA MET A 247 -2.94 13.77 -11.13
C MET A 247 -3.06 13.02 -12.46
#